data_AF-A0A6I1BDM1-F1
#
_entry.id   AF-A0A6I1BDM1-F1
#
_cell.length_a   1.000
_cell.length_b   1.000
_cell.length_c   1.000
_cell.angle_alpha   90.00
_cell.angle_beta   90.00
_cell.angle_gamma   90.00
#
_symmetry.space_group_name_H-M   'P 1'
#
loop_
_entity.id
_entity.type
_entity.pdbx_description
1 polymer ?
#
loop_
_entity_poly.entity_id
_entity_poly.type
_entity_poly.pdbx_seq_one_letter_code
_entity_poly.pdbx_strand_id
1 'polypeptide(L)' 'MKEEKVLLHRFLFVVRNKNGCELSCSADLMGTRDDVYKYFSDSVSGLDVELIDVSCESEWEEHSH' A
#
# COMPACT_ATOMS: atom_id res chain seq x y z
N MET A 1 -4.23 -23.39 12.80
CA MET A 1 -3.47 -22.28 12.17
C MET A 1 -4.51 -21.35 11.58
N LYS A 2 -4.45 -20.03 11.84
CA LYS A 2 -5.29 -19.08 11.11
C LYS A 2 -4.73 -19.05 9.69
N GLU A 3 -5.53 -19.37 8.69
CA GLU A 3 -5.13 -19.19 7.29
C GLU A 3 -4.83 -17.70 7.09
N GLU A 4 -3.60 -17.38 6.69
CA GLU A 4 -3.25 -16.04 6.26
C GLU A 4 -3.88 -15.83 4.88
N LYS A 5 -4.98 -15.07 4.84
CA LYS A 5 -5.71 -14.80 3.62
C LYS A 5 -4.86 -13.91 2.71
N VAL A 6 -4.59 -14.39 1.50
CA VAL A 6 -4.01 -13.58 0.43
C VAL A 6 -5.11 -12.69 -0.13
N LEU A 7 -4.86 -11.38 -0.18
CA LEU A 7 -5.81 -10.36 -0.64
C LEU A 7 -5.10 -9.36 -1.55
N LEU A 8 -5.87 -8.65 -2.36
CA LEU A 8 -5.40 -7.43 -3.02
C LEU A 8 -5.38 -6.27 -2.02
N HIS A 9 -4.21 -5.63 -1.86
CA HIS A 9 -3.99 -4.46 -1.01
C HIS A 9 -3.64 -3.23 -1.87
N ARG A 10 -4.27 -2.09 -1.62
CA ARG A 10 -3.96 -0.81 -2.25
C ARG A 10 -3.29 0.12 -1.27
N PHE A 11 -2.12 0.62 -1.67
CA PHE A 11 -1.39 1.66 -0.98
C PHE A 11 -1.61 2.98 -1.72
N LEU A 12 -2.06 4.01 -1.02
CA LEU A 12 -2.09 5.38 -1.50
C LEU A 12 -1.00 6.15 -0.78
N PHE A 13 -0.11 6.80 -1.53
CA PHE A 13 1.06 7.45 -0.95
C PHE A 13 1.54 8.62 -1.82
N VAL A 14 2.32 9.52 -1.23
CA VAL A 14 3.01 10.60 -1.93
C VAL A 14 4.50 10.32 -1.89
N VAL A 15 5.19 10.48 -3.02
CA VAL A 15 6.65 10.51 -3.08
C VAL A 15 7.11 11.93 -3.31
N ARG A 16 8.06 12.41 -2.51
CA ARG A 16 8.67 13.73 -2.64
C ARG A 16 10.08 13.61 -3.16
N ASN A 17 10.45 14.45 -4.12
CA ASN A 17 11.84 14.59 -4.54
C ASN A 17 12.54 15.74 -3.80
N LYS A 18 13.87 15.80 -3.94
CA LYS A 18 14.71 16.82 -3.28
C LYS A 18 14.39 18.26 -3.67
N ASN A 19 13.63 18.47 -4.75
CA ASN A 19 13.24 19.79 -5.22
C ASN A 19 11.87 20.23 -4.66
N GLY A 20 11.27 19.45 -3.76
CA GLY A 20 9.94 19.71 -3.20
C GLY A 20 8.79 19.38 -4.13
N CYS A 21 9.02 18.64 -5.23
CA CYS A 21 7.96 18.16 -6.09
C CYS A 21 7.34 16.90 -5.50
N GLU A 22 6.01 16.89 -5.42
CA GLU A 22 5.21 15.79 -4.88
C GLU A 22 4.56 15.00 -6.02
N LEU A 23 4.61 13.69 -5.92
CA LEU A 23 3.92 12.76 -6.82
C LEU A 23 2.94 11.91 -6.01
N SER A 24 1.64 12.05 -6.28
CA SER A 24 0.63 11.14 -5.76
C SER A 24 0.72 9.80 -6.49
N CYS A 25 0.80 8.72 -5.73
CA CYS A 25 1.00 7.37 -6.23
C CYS A 25 -0.04 6.41 -5.64
N SER A 26 -0.35 5.38 -6.40
CA SER A 26 -1.07 4.20 -5.93
C SER A 26 -0.33 2.94 -6.33
N ALA A 27 -0.33 1.93 -5.45
CA ALA A 27 0.22 0.62 -5.73
C ALA A 27 -0.75 -0.47 -5.25
N ASP A 28 -1.07 -1.39 -6.14
CA ASP A 28 -1.92 -2.54 -5.87
C ASP A 28 -1.05 -3.80 -5.79
N LEU A 29 -1.02 -4.45 -4.63
CA LEU A 29 -0.16 -5.61 -4.31
C LEU A 29 -1.00 -6.78 -3.83
N MET A 30 -0.73 -7.97 -4.36
CA MET A 30 -1.40 -9.22 -3.97
C MET A 30 -0.51 -10.00 -3.00
N GLY A 31 -1.02 -10.34 -1.82
CA GLY A 31 -0.26 -11.11 -0.84
C GLY A 31 -0.94 -11.20 0.51
N THR A 32 -0.24 -11.79 1.48
CA THR A 32 -0.62 -11.62 2.89
C THR A 32 -0.32 -10.19 3.32
N ARG A 33 -1.01 -9.70 4.35
CA ARG A 33 -0.78 -8.34 4.88
C ARG A 33 0.70 -8.08 5.18
N ASP A 34 1.35 -8.99 5.89
CA ASP A 34 2.74 -8.78 6.31
C ASP A 34 3.71 -8.78 5.12
N ASP A 35 3.49 -9.66 4.13
CA ASP A 35 4.32 -9.72 2.93
C ASP A 35 4.19 -8.46 2.06
N VAL A 36 2.96 -7.97 1.84
CA VAL A 36 2.76 -6.77 1.00
C VAL A 36 3.29 -5.51 1.68
N TYR A 37 3.14 -5.38 3.00
CA TYR A 37 3.71 -4.26 3.74
C TYR A 37 5.24 -4.28 3.67
N LYS A 38 5.85 -5.44 3.89
CA LYS A 38 7.29 -5.61 3.75
C LYS A 38 7.76 -5.25 2.34
N TYR A 39 7.12 -5.81 1.32
CA TYR A 39 7.47 -5.55 -0.07
C TYR A 39 7.34 -4.06 -0.43
N PHE A 40 6.26 -3.40 0.00
CA PHE A 40 6.06 -1.96 -0.20
C PHE A 40 7.16 -1.15 0.48
N SER A 41 7.41 -1.40 1.77
CA SER A 41 8.45 -0.70 2.55
C SER A 41 9.84 -0.87 1.95
N ASP A 42 10.20 -2.08 1.52
CA ASP A 42 11.48 -2.35 0.86
C ASP A 42 11.59 -1.62 -0.49
N SER A 43 10.49 -1.56 -1.26
CA SER A 43 10.46 -0.91 -2.59
C SER A 43 10.58 0.61 -2.54
N VAL A 44 10.10 1.25 -1.48
CA VAL A 44 10.19 2.70 -1.29
C VAL A 44 11.32 3.13 -0.36
N SER A 45 12.16 2.19 0.06
CA SER A 45 13.28 2.44 0.96
C SER A 45 14.24 3.49 0.37
N GLY A 46 14.55 4.51 1.16
CA GLY A 46 15.42 5.64 0.75
C GLY A 46 14.70 6.74 -0.04
N LEU A 47 13.40 6.60 -0.30
CA LEU A 47 12.57 7.68 -0.83
C LEU A 47 11.89 8.45 0.32
N ASP A 48 11.59 9.73 0.09
CA ASP A 48 10.73 10.50 0.98
C ASP A 48 9.27 10.18 0.63
N VAL A 49 8.67 9.30 1.42
CA VAL A 49 7.31 8.79 1.20
C VAL A 49 6.40 9.11 2.37
N GLU A 50 5.24 9.67 2.05
CA GLU A 50 4.13 9.80 2.97
C GLU A 50 3.02 8.82 2.59
N LEU A 51 2.73 7.89 3.49
CA LEU A 51 1.62 6.94 3.31
C LEU A 51 0.30 7.65 3.67
N ILE A 52 -0.63 7.71 2.73
CA ILE A 52 -1.95 8.31 2.90
C ILE A 52 -2.93 7.26 3.47
N ASP A 53 -3.01 6.11 2.80
CA ASP A 53 -3.98 5.07 3.15
C ASP A 53 -3.48 3.69 2.70
N VAL A 54 -3.94 2.66 3.41
CA VAL A 54 -3.79 1.25 3.01
C VAL A 54 -5.11 0.55 3.24
N SER A 55 -5.68 0.02 2.17
CA SER A 55 -6.91 -0.77 2.21
C SER A 55 -6.74 -2.08 1.47
N CYS A 56 -7.66 -3.01 1.67
CA CYS A 56 -7.73 -4.28 0.94
C CYS A 56 -9.10 -4.51 0.32
N GLU A 57 -9.17 -5.40 -0.67
CA GLU A 57 -10.42 -5.70 -1.38
C GLU A 57 -11.57 -6.13 -0.46
N SER A 58 -11.27 -6.76 0.68
CA SER A 58 -12.30 -7.13 1.67
C SER A 58 -12.98 -5.92 2.29
N GLU A 59 -12.26 -4.81 2.47
CA GLU A 59 -12.80 -3.54 3.00
C GLU A 59 -13.54 -2.75 1.91
N TRP A 60 -13.23 -2.98 0.63
CA TRP A 60 -13.92 -2.32 -0.49
C TRP A 60 -15.31 -2.91 -0.72
N GLU A 61 -15.44 -4.22 -0.56
CA GLU A 61 -16.71 -4.93 -0.72
C GLU A 61 -17.74 -4.52 0.36
N GLU A 62 -17.29 -4.20 1.58
CA GLU A 62 -18.17 -3.75 2.68
C GLU A 62 -18.86 -2.39 2.42
N HIS A 63 -18.33 -1.57 1.50
CA HIS A 63 -18.88 -0.26 1.16
C HIS A 63 -19.71 -0.23 -0.14
N SER A 64 -19.94 -1.39 -0.78
CA SER A 64 -20.66 -1.51 -2.05
C SER A 64 -22.15 -1.88 -1.90
N HIS A 65 -22.72 -1.77 -0.69
CA HIS A 65 -24.10 -2.12 -0.37
C HIS A 65 -24.97 -0.92 0.03
#